data_AF-A0A925WYD3-F1
#
_entry.id   AF-A0A925WYD3-F1
#
_cell.length_a   1.000
_cell.length_b   1.000
_cell.length_c   1.000
_cell.angle_alpha   90.00
_cell.angle_beta   90.00
_cell.angle_gamma   90.00
#
_symmetry.space_group_name_H-M   'P 1'
#
loop_
_entity.id
_entity.type
_entity.pdbx_description
1 polymer ?
#
loop_
_entity_poly.entity_id
_entity_poly.type
_entity_poly.pdbx_seq_one_letter_code
_entity_poly.pdbx_strand_id
1 'polypeptide(L)'
;MLRGEGSAALGRLRSARSLFSLLLIACACGMIYGAVMGTLTGLPEGRRLQLLFSAVKVPILLLVTFVISLPSFFVVNTLLGLRSDFRAAMSALLDTQAGVAITLFSLAPITIVWYLTCRDYQTAILFNGLIFGISAFAGQVILRRSYAPLIARNPRHRIILRAWLITYAFVGIQMGYVLRPFIGDPTKPVSFFRDEAWGSAYVLVAKLIWNIFSRN
;
A
#
# COMPACT_ATOMS: atom_id res chain seq x y z
N MET A 1 2.36 24.18 -24.41
CA MET A 1 3.29 23.04 -24.23
C MET A 1 4.41 23.29 -23.19
N LEU A 2 4.36 24.34 -22.34
CA LEU A 2 5.46 24.70 -21.41
C LEU A 2 5.31 24.18 -19.96
N ARG A 3 4.35 23.28 -19.66
CA ARG A 3 4.08 22.83 -18.27
C ARG A 3 4.82 21.55 -17.86
N GLY A 4 5.58 20.93 -18.77
CA GLY A 4 6.23 19.62 -18.56
C GLY A 4 7.64 19.67 -17.98
N GLU A 5 8.34 20.80 -18.12
CA GLU A 5 9.76 20.90 -17.73
C GLU A 5 9.95 21.18 -16.24
N GLY A 6 9.04 21.94 -15.61
CA GLY A 6 9.08 22.26 -14.19
C GLY A 6 8.98 21.02 -13.29
N SER A 7 8.06 20.09 -13.59
CA SER A 7 7.89 18.84 -12.83
C SER A 7 9.07 17.89 -12.97
N ALA A 8 9.69 17.84 -14.16
CA ALA A 8 10.85 17.01 -14.45
C ALA A 8 12.17 17.60 -13.92
N ALA A 9 12.23 18.92 -13.71
CA ALA A 9 13.33 19.60 -13.02
C ALA A 9 13.19 19.48 -11.48
N LEU A 10 11.96 19.60 -10.96
CA LEU A 10 11.65 19.40 -9.54
C LEU A 10 11.98 17.98 -9.06
N GLY A 11 11.80 16.95 -9.89
CA GLY A 11 12.22 15.57 -9.57
C GLY A 11 13.74 15.36 -9.52
N ARG A 12 14.53 16.21 -10.20
CA ARG A 12 16.00 16.13 -10.24
C ARG A 12 16.68 16.83 -9.07
N LEU A 13 15.97 17.66 -8.30
CA LEU A 13 16.50 18.48 -7.19
C LEU A 13 15.88 18.16 -5.82
N ARG A 14 15.25 16.99 -5.63
CA ARG A 14 14.73 16.63 -4.31
C ARG A 14 15.86 16.15 -3.38
N SER A 15 16.16 16.99 -2.39
CA SER A 15 17.04 16.65 -1.26
C SER A 15 16.51 15.43 -0.49
N ALA A 16 17.41 14.68 0.15
CA ALA A 16 17.05 13.56 1.04
C ALA A 16 16.00 13.96 2.10
N ARG A 17 16.00 15.24 2.50
CA ARG A 17 15.01 15.82 3.42
C ARG A 17 13.58 15.79 2.84
N SER A 18 13.43 16.01 1.53
CA SER A 18 12.13 15.93 0.85
C SER A 18 11.61 14.49 0.73
N LEU A 19 12.52 13.52 0.50
CA LEU A 19 12.15 12.10 0.48
C LEU A 19 11.70 11.62 1.86
N PHE A 20 12.38 12.07 2.91
CA PHE A 20 11.99 11.79 4.29
C PHE A 20 10.63 12.41 4.63
N SER A 21 10.35 13.64 4.19
CA SER A 21 9.03 14.25 4.35
C SER A 21 7.91 13.44 3.69
N LEU A 22 8.12 12.88 2.50
CA LEU A 22 7.12 12.03 1.83
C LEU A 22 6.83 10.75 2.61
N LEU A 23 7.87 10.10 3.14
CA LEU A 23 7.70 8.93 4.01
C LEU A 23 6.97 9.28 5.29
N LEU A 24 7.27 10.43 5.89
CA LEU A 24 6.61 10.90 7.11
C LEU A 24 5.14 11.21 6.85
N ILE A 25 4.81 11.86 5.73
CA ILE A 25 3.42 12.08 5.30
C ILE A 25 2.71 10.75 5.07
N ALA A 26 3.36 9.80 4.37
CA ALA A 26 2.77 8.48 4.14
C ALA A 26 2.48 7.73 5.44
N CYS A 27 3.40 7.80 6.41
CA CYS A 27 3.21 7.23 7.74
C CYS A 27 2.08 7.93 8.50
N ALA A 28 2.08 9.26 8.55
CA ALA A 28 1.07 10.03 9.27
C ALA A 28 -0.34 9.78 8.72
N CYS A 29 -0.51 9.90 7.40
CA CYS A 29 -1.78 9.63 6.73
C CYS A 29 -2.22 8.17 6.90
N GLY A 30 -1.28 7.22 6.78
CA GLY A 30 -1.54 5.79 6.99
C GLY A 30 -1.98 5.48 8.43
N MET A 31 -1.36 6.11 9.43
CA MET A 31 -1.73 5.97 10.84
C MET A 31 -3.14 6.49 11.10
N ILE A 32 -3.50 7.65 10.55
CA ILE A 32 -4.83 8.24 10.75
C ILE A 32 -5.91 7.34 10.14
N TYR A 33 -5.71 6.85 8.93
CA TYR A 33 -6.67 5.93 8.31
C TYR A 33 -6.77 4.59 9.06
N GLY A 34 -5.64 4.04 9.52
CA GLY A 34 -5.65 2.83 10.34
C GLY A 34 -6.35 3.01 11.69
N ALA A 35 -6.23 4.18 12.31
CA ALA A 35 -6.98 4.53 13.51
C ALA A 35 -8.49 4.57 13.23
N VAL A 36 -8.90 5.19 12.11
CA VAL A 36 -10.32 5.20 11.69
C VAL A 36 -10.85 3.80 11.49
N MET A 37 -10.10 2.90 10.83
CA MET A 37 -10.51 1.49 10.71
C MET A 37 -10.71 0.78 12.05
N GLY A 38 -9.87 1.07 13.05
CA GLY A 38 -9.97 0.48 14.38
C GLY A 38 -11.18 0.96 15.20
N THR A 39 -11.85 2.04 14.79
CA THR A 39 -13.06 2.56 15.47
C THR A 39 -14.28 1.65 15.31
N LEU A 40 -14.30 0.75 14.32
CA LEU A 40 -15.42 -0.16 14.05
C LEU A 40 -15.78 -1.04 15.26
N THR A 41 -14.79 -1.48 16.02
CA THR A 41 -14.97 -2.40 17.15
C THR A 41 -15.53 -1.77 18.42
N GLY A 42 -15.75 -0.45 18.41
CA GLY A 42 -16.21 0.33 19.57
C GLY A 42 -15.12 0.60 20.61
N LEU A 43 -15.42 1.55 21.50
CA LEU A 43 -14.57 2.02 22.61
C LEU A 43 -14.78 1.33 23.99
N PRO A 44 -15.15 0.04 24.14
CA PRO A 44 -15.03 -0.60 25.45
C PRO A 44 -13.57 -0.58 25.94
N GLU A 45 -13.38 -0.45 27.25
CA GLU A 45 -12.06 -0.14 27.87
C GLU A 45 -10.94 -1.16 27.56
N GLY A 46 -11.27 -2.37 27.10
CA GLY A 46 -10.30 -3.39 26.68
C GLY A 46 -9.91 -3.39 25.18
N ARG A 47 -10.55 -2.58 24.32
CA ARG A 47 -10.33 -2.59 22.85
C ARG A 47 -9.58 -1.39 22.28
N ARG A 48 -9.13 -0.45 23.13
CA ARG A 48 -8.27 0.68 22.71
C ARG A 48 -6.92 0.22 22.13
N LEU A 49 -6.40 -0.92 22.59
CA LEU A 49 -5.21 -1.55 22.01
C LEU A 49 -5.41 -1.97 20.55
N GLN A 50 -6.63 -2.38 20.18
CA GLN A 50 -6.94 -2.75 18.79
C GLN A 50 -6.92 -1.53 17.85
N LEU A 51 -7.35 -0.36 18.35
CA LEU A 51 -7.25 0.91 17.63
C LEU A 51 -5.79 1.25 17.30
N LEU A 52 -4.91 1.16 18.29
CA LEU A 52 -3.46 1.39 18.15
C LEU A 52 -2.82 0.36 17.21
N PHE A 53 -3.19 -0.91 17.34
CA PHE A 53 -2.69 -1.96 16.46
C PHE A 53 -3.11 -1.75 15.00
N SER A 54 -4.36 -1.42 14.73
CA SER A 54 -4.83 -1.13 13.35
C SER A 54 -4.19 0.14 12.78
N ALA A 55 -4.01 1.19 13.60
CA ALA A 55 -3.32 2.43 13.22
C ALA A 55 -1.88 2.19 12.80
N VAL A 56 -1.15 1.34 13.52
CA VAL A 56 0.26 1.05 13.23
C VAL A 56 0.43 0.05 12.09
N LYS A 57 -0.52 -0.88 11.90
CA LYS A 57 -0.43 -1.91 10.86
C LYS A 57 -0.50 -1.37 9.44
N VAL A 58 -1.34 -0.37 9.16
CA VAL A 58 -1.49 0.21 7.82
C VAL A 58 -0.19 0.85 7.29
N PRO A 59 0.50 1.73 8.03
CA PRO A 59 1.77 2.28 7.57
C PRO A 59 2.86 1.21 7.51
N ILE A 60 2.89 0.24 8.44
CA ILE A 60 3.81 -0.90 8.36
C ILE A 60 3.59 -1.70 7.08
N LEU A 61 2.34 -1.97 6.71
CA LEU A 61 2.01 -2.68 5.46
C LEU A 61 2.62 -1.97 4.25
N LEU A 62 2.43 -0.65 4.15
CA LEU A 62 2.94 0.16 3.05
C LEU A 62 4.47 0.21 3.03
N LEU A 63 5.10 0.47 4.19
CA LEU A 63 6.56 0.56 4.31
C LEU A 63 7.26 -0.77 4.07
N VAL A 64 6.78 -1.86 4.67
CA VAL A 64 7.41 -3.18 4.52
C VAL A 64 7.26 -3.67 3.08
N THR A 65 6.09 -3.51 2.47
CA THR A 65 5.88 -3.85 1.05
C THR A 65 6.84 -3.06 0.16
N PHE A 66 7.03 -1.77 0.45
CA PHE A 66 7.98 -0.93 -0.26
C PHE A 66 9.42 -1.40 -0.07
N VAL A 67 9.90 -1.57 1.17
CA VAL A 67 11.28 -1.97 1.48
C VAL A 67 11.62 -3.33 0.89
N ILE A 68 10.71 -4.31 0.94
CA ILE A 68 10.94 -5.65 0.38
C ILE A 68 10.99 -5.61 -1.16
N SER A 69 10.27 -4.70 -1.81
CA SER A 69 10.28 -4.57 -3.27
C SER A 69 11.48 -3.78 -3.81
N LEU A 70 12.11 -2.92 -2.99
CA LEU A 70 13.29 -2.13 -3.37
C LEU A 70 14.51 -2.92 -3.89
N PRO A 71 14.97 -4.02 -3.26
CA PRO A 71 16.14 -4.75 -3.75
C PRO A 71 15.89 -5.33 -5.16
N SER A 72 14.71 -5.92 -5.38
CA SER A 72 14.30 -6.43 -6.69
C SER A 72 14.31 -5.33 -7.76
N PHE A 73 13.81 -4.15 -7.41
CA PHE A 73 13.85 -2.98 -8.29
C PHE A 73 15.28 -2.53 -8.61
N PHE A 74 16.16 -2.49 -7.61
CA PHE A 74 17.57 -2.13 -7.80
C PHE A 74 18.30 -3.09 -8.72
N VAL A 75 18.05 -4.40 -8.59
CA VAL A 75 18.64 -5.43 -9.45
C VAL A 75 18.17 -5.26 -10.90
N VAL A 76 16.86 -5.14 -11.15
CA VAL A 76 16.32 -4.96 -12.51
C VAL A 76 16.84 -3.66 -13.14
N ASN A 77 16.87 -2.56 -12.38
CA ASN A 77 17.39 -1.28 -12.85
C ASN A 77 18.90 -1.35 -13.19
N THR A 78 19.64 -2.13 -12.42
CA THR A 78 21.06 -2.42 -12.64
C THR A 78 21.30 -3.25 -13.89
N LEU A 79 20.55 -4.35 -14.08
CA LEU A 79 20.66 -5.24 -15.24
C LEU A 79 20.32 -4.53 -16.56
N LEU A 80 19.40 -3.57 -16.53
CA LEU A 80 19.00 -2.79 -17.72
C LEU A 80 19.90 -1.58 -18.01
N GLY A 81 20.91 -1.33 -17.15
CA GLY A 81 21.85 -0.21 -17.30
C GLY A 81 21.25 1.17 -16.98
N LEU A 82 20.14 1.22 -16.22
CA LEU A 82 19.38 2.44 -15.93
C LEU A 82 19.75 3.07 -14.57
N ARG A 83 20.95 2.80 -14.06
CA ARG A 83 21.39 3.23 -12.72
C ARG A 83 21.39 4.75 -12.53
N SER A 84 21.65 5.52 -13.58
CA SER A 84 21.65 6.99 -13.55
C SER A 84 20.27 7.58 -13.20
N ASP A 85 19.20 6.95 -13.65
CA ASP A 85 17.82 7.38 -13.40
C ASP A 85 17.23 6.84 -12.08
N PHE A 86 17.99 6.04 -11.32
CA PHE A 86 17.50 5.37 -10.10
C PHE A 86 16.91 6.35 -9.07
N ARG A 87 17.54 7.52 -8.90
CA ARG A 87 17.04 8.55 -7.98
C ARG A 87 15.69 9.12 -8.42
N ALA A 88 15.52 9.38 -9.72
CA ALA A 88 14.26 9.86 -10.26
C ALA A 88 13.17 8.79 -10.14
N ALA A 89 13.53 7.53 -10.37
CA ALA A 89 12.64 6.39 -10.24
C ALA A 89 12.20 6.17 -8.77
N MET A 90 13.13 6.28 -7.82
CA MET A 90 12.85 6.24 -6.38
C MET A 90 11.91 7.37 -5.94
N SER A 91 12.16 8.61 -6.39
CA SER A 91 11.26 9.74 -6.11
C SER A 91 9.85 9.48 -6.65
N ALA A 92 9.72 8.95 -7.85
CA ALA A 92 8.42 8.60 -8.43
C ALA A 92 7.69 7.51 -7.64
N LEU A 93 8.42 6.52 -7.11
CA LEU A 93 7.85 5.49 -6.25
C LEU A 93 7.41 6.05 -4.89
N LEU A 94 8.20 6.94 -4.29
CA LEU A 94 7.85 7.60 -3.02
C LEU A 94 6.67 8.57 -3.17
N ASP A 95 6.59 9.32 -4.28
CA ASP A 95 5.43 10.14 -4.62
C ASP A 95 4.17 9.27 -4.74
N THR A 96 4.30 8.07 -5.32
CA THR A 96 3.22 7.10 -5.40
C THR A 96 2.77 6.62 -4.02
N GLN A 97 3.71 6.28 -3.13
CA GLN A 97 3.41 5.86 -1.76
C GLN A 97 2.69 6.95 -0.97
N ALA A 98 3.19 8.18 -1.03
CA ALA A 98 2.55 9.33 -0.41
C ALA A 98 1.15 9.56 -0.99
N GLY A 99 1.00 9.45 -2.31
CA GLY A 99 -0.29 9.56 -2.99
C GLY A 99 -1.31 8.53 -2.53
N VAL A 100 -0.91 7.27 -2.36
CA VAL A 100 -1.78 6.21 -1.81
C VAL A 100 -2.23 6.57 -0.39
N ALA A 101 -1.29 6.96 0.48
CA ALA A 101 -1.57 7.30 1.87
C ALA A 101 -2.47 8.54 2.01
N ILE A 102 -2.21 9.59 1.21
CA ILE A 102 -3.06 10.80 1.17
C ILE A 102 -4.46 10.44 0.64
N THR A 103 -4.58 9.57 -0.35
CA THR A 103 -5.89 9.12 -0.84
C THR A 103 -6.67 8.39 0.25
N LEU A 104 -6.02 7.48 0.98
CA LEU A 104 -6.62 6.80 2.14
C LEU A 104 -7.07 7.80 3.20
N PHE A 105 -6.22 8.77 3.54
CA PHE A 105 -6.55 9.83 4.49
C PHE A 105 -7.74 10.68 4.02
N SER A 106 -7.81 11.02 2.73
CA SER A 106 -8.95 11.76 2.17
C SER A 106 -10.26 10.96 2.21
N LEU A 107 -10.19 9.63 2.20
CA LEU A 107 -11.35 8.74 2.29
C LEU A 107 -11.71 8.34 3.73
N ALA A 108 -10.89 8.72 4.71
CA ALA A 108 -11.14 8.52 6.13
C ALA A 108 -12.50 9.09 6.61
N PRO A 109 -12.90 10.35 6.32
CA PRO A 109 -14.18 10.88 6.80
C PRO A 109 -15.39 10.09 6.24
N ILE A 110 -15.30 9.64 4.99
CA ILE A 110 -16.34 8.81 4.37
C ILE A 110 -16.43 7.46 5.09
N THR A 111 -15.29 6.88 5.48
CA THR A 111 -15.22 5.63 6.24
C THR A 111 -15.87 5.77 7.62
N ILE A 112 -15.66 6.91 8.29
CA ILE A 112 -16.31 7.22 9.58
C ILE A 112 -17.83 7.25 9.41
N VAL A 113 -18.35 7.99 8.43
CA VAL A 113 -19.80 8.09 8.19
C VAL A 113 -20.40 6.72 7.89
N TRP A 114 -19.72 5.90 7.08
CA TRP A 114 -20.16 4.53 6.77
C TRP A 114 -20.28 3.66 8.04
N TYR A 115 -19.30 3.73 8.94
CA TYR A 115 -19.30 2.97 10.19
C TYR A 115 -20.39 3.42 11.17
N LEU A 116 -20.81 4.68 11.10
CA LEU A 116 -21.95 5.17 11.88
C LEU A 116 -23.28 4.60 11.37
N THR A 117 -23.40 4.34 10.07
CA THR A 117 -24.62 3.80 9.44
C THR A 117 -24.69 2.27 9.48
N CYS A 118 -23.58 1.58 9.20
CA CYS A 118 -23.52 0.12 9.10
C CYS A 118 -22.43 -0.43 10.03
N ARG A 119 -22.84 -1.19 11.06
CA ARG A 119 -21.92 -1.83 12.03
C ARG A 119 -21.65 -3.30 11.76
N ASP A 120 -22.12 -3.82 10.63
CA ASP A 120 -21.87 -5.19 10.26
C ASP A 120 -20.39 -5.40 9.85
N TYR A 121 -19.78 -6.47 10.36
CA TYR A 121 -18.35 -6.73 10.20
C TYR A 121 -17.98 -7.08 8.74
N GLN A 122 -18.85 -7.84 8.06
CA GLN A 122 -18.58 -8.31 6.71
C GLN A 122 -18.66 -7.14 5.71
N THR A 123 -19.68 -6.29 5.84
CA THR A 123 -19.79 -5.06 5.03
C THR A 123 -18.65 -4.08 5.31
N ALA A 124 -18.17 -3.96 6.55
CA ALA A 124 -16.99 -3.15 6.86
C ALA A 124 -15.71 -3.66 6.19
N ILE A 125 -15.46 -4.97 6.17
CA ILE A 125 -14.31 -5.55 5.46
C ILE A 125 -14.36 -5.21 3.97
N LEU A 126 -15.53 -5.41 3.34
CA LEU A 126 -15.71 -5.13 1.91
C LEU A 126 -15.50 -3.64 1.61
N PHE A 127 -16.04 -2.76 2.45
CA PHE A 127 -15.90 -1.32 2.29
C PHE A 127 -14.44 -0.87 2.37
N ASN A 128 -13.68 -1.29 3.40
CA ASN A 128 -12.26 -0.93 3.49
C ASN A 128 -11.45 -1.55 2.35
N GLY A 129 -11.77 -2.77 1.94
CA GLY A 129 -11.16 -3.39 0.75
C GLY A 129 -11.36 -2.53 -0.50
N LEU A 130 -12.55 -1.96 -0.69
CA LEU A 130 -12.85 -1.04 -1.78
C LEU A 130 -12.06 0.28 -1.65
N ILE A 131 -11.96 0.87 -0.46
CA ILE A 131 -11.17 2.09 -0.21
C ILE A 131 -9.68 1.87 -0.49
N PHE A 132 -9.12 0.73 -0.07
CA PHE A 132 -7.75 0.33 -0.43
C PHE A 132 -7.60 0.11 -1.93
N GLY A 133 -8.59 -0.49 -2.59
CA GLY A 133 -8.61 -0.67 -4.05
C GLY A 133 -8.58 0.66 -4.81
N ILE A 134 -9.42 1.62 -4.41
CA ILE A 134 -9.45 2.98 -4.98
C ILE A 134 -8.10 3.67 -4.75
N SER A 135 -7.55 3.57 -3.54
CA SER A 135 -6.27 4.20 -3.20
C SER A 135 -5.12 3.58 -3.98
N ALA A 136 -5.11 2.26 -4.17
CA ALA A 136 -4.15 1.57 -5.02
C ALA A 136 -4.27 2.02 -6.48
N PHE A 137 -5.50 2.16 -7.00
CA PHE A 137 -5.73 2.67 -8.36
C PHE A 137 -5.25 4.12 -8.53
N ALA A 138 -5.52 4.99 -7.56
CA ALA A 138 -4.97 6.36 -7.55
C ALA A 138 -3.44 6.34 -7.56
N GLY A 139 -2.82 5.46 -6.78
CA GLY A 139 -1.38 5.19 -6.81
C GLY A 139 -0.88 4.78 -8.21
N GLN A 140 -1.59 3.90 -8.91
CA GLN A 140 -1.24 3.51 -10.28
C GLN A 140 -1.25 4.69 -11.25
N VAL A 141 -2.24 5.58 -11.13
CA VAL A 141 -2.33 6.80 -11.96
C VAL A 141 -1.16 7.74 -11.68
N ILE A 142 -0.85 7.97 -10.40
CA ILE A 142 0.29 8.81 -9.98
C ILE A 142 1.60 8.22 -10.50
N LEU A 143 1.81 6.92 -10.32
CA LEU A 143 3.01 6.24 -10.77
C LEU A 143 3.21 6.36 -12.27
N ARG A 144 2.16 6.13 -13.07
CA ARG A 144 2.21 6.27 -14.54
C ARG A 144 2.57 7.69 -14.95
N ARG A 145 2.03 8.71 -14.28
CA ARG A 145 2.36 10.12 -14.53
C ARG A 145 3.80 10.45 -14.16
N SER A 146 4.28 9.99 -13.01
CA SER A 146 5.64 10.23 -12.54
C SER A 146 6.70 9.47 -13.37
N TYR A 147 6.37 8.29 -13.91
CA TYR A 147 7.26 7.51 -14.79
C TYR A 147 7.20 7.92 -16.27
N ALA A 148 6.15 8.60 -16.73
CA ALA A 148 6.02 9.04 -18.13
C ALA A 148 7.28 9.77 -18.68
N PRO A 149 7.89 10.74 -17.98
CA PRO A 149 9.10 11.40 -18.47
C PRO A 149 10.32 10.47 -18.51
N LEU A 150 10.41 9.48 -17.63
CA LEU A 150 11.50 8.49 -17.65
C LEU A 150 11.33 7.57 -18.87
N ILE A 151 10.11 7.10 -19.12
CA ILE A 151 9.77 6.27 -20.29
C ILE A 151 10.05 7.00 -21.60
N ALA A 152 9.78 8.30 -21.66
CA ALA A 152 10.07 9.11 -22.85
C ALA A 152 11.57 9.22 -23.15
N ARG A 153 12.43 9.21 -22.11
CA ARG A 153 13.89 9.21 -22.29
C ARG A 153 14.43 7.85 -22.65
N ASN A 154 13.93 6.80 -22.01
CA ASN A 154 14.34 5.43 -22.29
C ASN A 154 13.15 4.46 -22.16
N PRO A 155 12.71 3.82 -23.25
CA PRO A 155 11.54 2.93 -23.24
C PRO A 155 11.74 1.69 -22.34
N ARG A 156 12.98 1.32 -22.00
CA ARG A 156 13.28 0.21 -21.07
C ARG A 156 12.69 0.43 -19.67
N HIS A 157 12.44 1.69 -19.27
CA HIS A 157 11.72 2.02 -18.03
C HIS A 157 10.31 1.40 -17.96
N ARG A 158 9.69 1.04 -19.11
CA ARG A 158 8.42 0.30 -19.13
C ARG A 158 8.54 -1.10 -18.55
N ILE A 159 9.66 -1.78 -18.79
CA ILE A 159 9.93 -3.12 -18.27
C ILE A 159 10.09 -3.03 -16.75
N ILE A 160 10.86 -2.06 -16.29
CA ILE A 160 11.04 -1.77 -14.86
C ILE A 160 9.69 -1.52 -14.19
N LEU A 161 8.87 -0.63 -14.76
CA LEU A 161 7.57 -0.29 -14.22
C LEU A 161 6.67 -1.54 -14.10
N ARG A 162 6.63 -2.40 -15.13
CA ARG A 162 5.85 -3.64 -15.08
C ARG A 162 6.37 -4.63 -14.05
N ALA A 163 7.69 -4.84 -14.00
CA ALA A 163 8.33 -5.72 -13.02
C ALA A 163 8.07 -5.24 -11.59
N TRP A 164 8.13 -3.93 -11.36
CA TRP A 164 7.78 -3.30 -10.10
C TRP A 164 6.32 -3.57 -9.72
N LEU A 165 5.38 -3.33 -10.64
CA LEU A 165 3.96 -3.54 -10.37
C LEU A 165 3.63 -4.99 -10.01
N ILE A 166 4.21 -5.95 -10.74
CA ILE A 166 4.05 -7.38 -10.45
C ILE A 166 4.59 -7.70 -9.05
N THR A 167 5.83 -7.28 -8.76
CA THR A 167 6.48 -7.53 -7.47
C THR A 167 5.72 -6.88 -6.33
N TYR A 168 5.29 -5.62 -6.50
CA TYR A 168 4.58 -4.85 -5.48
C TYR A 168 3.18 -5.42 -5.21
N ALA A 169 2.45 -5.83 -6.25
CA ALA A 169 1.15 -6.48 -6.07
C ALA A 169 1.31 -7.82 -5.36
N PHE A 170 2.30 -8.62 -5.76
CA PHE A 170 2.63 -9.90 -5.12
C PHE A 170 2.96 -9.70 -3.63
N VAL A 171 3.97 -8.89 -3.30
CA VAL A 171 4.35 -8.64 -1.90
C VAL A 171 3.18 -8.01 -1.13
N GLY A 172 2.44 -7.08 -1.73
CA GLY A 172 1.31 -6.42 -1.08
C GLY A 172 0.17 -7.38 -0.71
N ILE A 173 -0.18 -8.33 -1.59
CA ILE A 173 -1.18 -9.37 -1.30
C ILE A 173 -0.69 -10.26 -0.16
N GLN A 174 0.57 -10.68 -0.18
CA GLN A 174 1.16 -11.51 0.87
C GLN A 174 1.17 -10.80 2.22
N MET A 175 1.66 -9.56 2.26
CA MET A 175 1.70 -8.78 3.49
C MET A 175 0.29 -8.44 3.98
N GLY A 176 -0.65 -8.19 3.06
CA GLY A 176 -2.07 -8.00 3.37
C GLY A 176 -2.79 -9.27 3.85
N TYR A 177 -2.20 -10.45 3.67
CA TYR A 177 -2.68 -11.70 4.26
C TYR A 177 -2.07 -11.93 5.66
N VAL A 178 -0.76 -11.71 5.79
CA VAL A 178 0.00 -11.89 7.05
C VAL A 178 -0.44 -10.90 8.13
N LEU A 179 -0.71 -9.64 7.77
CA LEU A 179 -1.13 -8.61 8.74
C LEU A 179 -2.61 -8.70 9.15
N ARG A 180 -3.38 -9.63 8.58
CA ARG A 180 -4.75 -9.88 9.05
C ARG A 180 -4.71 -10.36 10.51
N PRO A 181 -5.65 -9.92 11.36
CA PRO A 181 -6.76 -9.01 11.08
C PRO A 181 -6.34 -7.52 11.12
N PHE A 182 -6.70 -6.76 10.07
CA PHE A 182 -6.65 -5.29 10.10
C PHE A 182 -7.84 -4.69 10.84
N ILE A 183 -8.98 -5.37 10.77
CA ILE A 183 -10.21 -5.10 11.52
C ILE A 183 -10.39 -6.30 12.45
N GLY A 184 -10.17 -6.11 13.74
CA GLY A 184 -10.31 -7.22 14.69
C GLY A 184 -11.75 -7.67 14.82
N ASP A 185 -11.90 -8.97 15.02
CA ASP A 185 -13.18 -9.66 15.08
C ASP A 185 -13.84 -9.40 16.45
N PRO A 186 -15.12 -8.95 16.51
CA PRO A 186 -15.84 -8.72 17.77
C PRO A 186 -15.96 -9.96 18.66
N THR A 187 -15.77 -11.16 18.11
CA THR A 187 -15.93 -12.44 18.81
C THR A 187 -14.62 -13.09 19.24
N LYS A 188 -13.45 -12.52 18.86
CA LYS A 188 -12.12 -13.08 19.16
C LYS A 188 -11.28 -12.16 20.04
N PRO A 189 -10.35 -12.71 20.84
CA PRO A 189 -9.40 -11.90 21.61
C PRO A 189 -8.52 -11.05 20.68
N VAL A 190 -8.14 -9.85 21.15
CA VAL A 190 -7.30 -8.91 20.41
C VAL A 190 -5.94 -9.54 20.16
N SER A 191 -5.61 -9.82 18.91
CA SER A 191 -4.34 -10.42 18.50
C SER A 191 -3.62 -9.54 17.48
N PHE A 192 -2.29 -9.38 17.66
CA PHE A 192 -1.48 -8.57 16.76
C PHE A 192 -1.18 -9.30 15.44
N PHE A 193 -1.00 -10.61 15.49
CA PHE A 193 -0.94 -11.50 14.32
C PHE A 193 -1.99 -12.60 14.49
N ARG A 194 -2.59 -13.08 13.39
CA ARG A 194 -3.44 -14.27 13.43
C ARG A 194 -2.61 -15.47 13.89
N ASP A 195 -3.18 -16.37 14.70
CA ASP A 195 -2.49 -17.58 15.19
C ASP A 195 -2.02 -18.54 14.06
N GLU A 196 -2.41 -18.28 12.82
CA GLU A 196 -2.00 -18.99 11.59
C GLU A 196 -1.27 -18.10 10.56
N ALA A 197 -0.68 -16.97 10.98
CA ALA A 197 -0.09 -15.96 10.08
C ALA A 197 1.19 -16.40 9.34
N TRP A 198 1.76 -17.56 9.69
CA TRP A 198 2.99 -18.10 9.10
C TRP A 198 2.78 -18.87 7.78
N GLY A 199 1.56 -18.91 7.26
CA GLY A 199 1.26 -19.47 5.95
C GLY A 199 1.60 -18.51 4.79
N SER A 200 2.09 -19.05 3.67
CA SER A 200 2.17 -18.30 2.42
C SER A 200 0.77 -18.14 1.82
N ALA A 201 0.32 -16.91 1.55
CA ALA A 201 -0.97 -16.64 0.91
C ALA A 201 -1.07 -17.34 -0.45
N TYR A 202 0.06 -17.53 -1.12
CA TYR A 202 0.18 -18.30 -2.36
C TYR A 202 -0.14 -19.77 -2.18
N VAL A 203 0.30 -20.38 -1.07
CA VAL A 203 -0.02 -21.78 -0.77
C VAL A 203 -1.51 -21.93 -0.45
N LEU A 204 -2.13 -20.95 0.20
CA LEU A 204 -3.57 -20.96 0.44
C LEU A 204 -4.37 -20.82 -0.86
N VAL A 205 -4.00 -19.88 -1.73
CA VAL A 205 -4.64 -19.70 -3.04
C VAL A 205 -4.43 -20.94 -3.92
N ALA A 206 -3.23 -21.50 -3.93
CA ALA A 206 -2.93 -22.75 -4.66
C ALA A 206 -3.77 -23.93 -4.14
N LYS A 207 -3.90 -24.08 -2.81
CA LYS A 207 -4.77 -25.11 -2.21
C LYS A 207 -6.25 -24.89 -2.51
N LEU A 208 -6.71 -23.64 -2.52
CA LEU A 208 -8.09 -23.29 -2.89
C LEU A 208 -8.39 -23.62 -4.35
N ILE A 209 -7.48 -23.27 -5.27
CA ILE A 209 -7.60 -23.60 -6.69
C ILE A 209 -7.57 -25.12 -6.88
N TRP A 210 -6.64 -25.81 -6.21
CA TRP A 210 -6.52 -27.27 -6.24
C TRP A 210 -7.79 -27.96 -5.74
N ASN A 211 -8.37 -27.49 -4.63
CA ASN A 211 -9.60 -28.05 -4.06
C ASN A 211 -10.85 -27.77 -4.91
N ILE A 212 -10.88 -26.71 -5.70
CA ILE A 212 -11.96 -26.46 -6.67
C ILE A 212 -11.80 -27.40 -7.86
N PHE A 213 -10.56 -27.59 -8.32
CA PHE A 213 -10.25 -28.46 -9.45
C PHE A 213 -10.43 -29.95 -9.12
N SER A 214 -10.16 -30.37 -7.88
CA SER A 214 -10.35 -31.76 -7.42
C SER A 214 -11.79 -32.09 -7.01
N ARG A 215 -12.69 -31.12 -7.08
CA ARG A 215 -14.12 -31.27 -6.70
C ARG A 215 -15.05 -31.21 -7.92
N ASN A 216 -14.48 -31.04 -9.11
CA ASN A 216 -15.05 -31.40 -10.41
C ASN A 216 -14.42 -32.72 -10.89
#